data_AF-A0A1F2TYH7-F1
#
_entry.id   AF-A0A1F2TYH7-F1
#
_cell.length_a   1.000
_cell.length_b   1.000
_cell.length_c   1.000
_cell.angle_alpha   90.00
_cell.angle_beta   90.00
_cell.angle_gamma   90.00
#
_symmetry.space_group_name_H-M   'P 1'
#
loop_
_entity.id
_entity.type
_entity.pdbx_description
1 polymer ?
#
loop_
_entity_poly.entity_id
_entity_poly.type
_entity_poly.pdbx_seq_one_letter_code
_entity_poly.pdbx_strand_id
1 'polypeptide(L)'
;MLGDEQERWLFDGFNGSKARWNVIPQQVMVAPADHAAGPDRTFSMDQWSGCDAARTRLMKFLATRRPSNPIVLTGDIHSNWVNDLKVDFFDPKSPVVATEFVGRSITSGGDGADRPDNYSTILAENPFVKFYNGQRGYVSREVTAKQMRADYRIVEYVTRPGAPRQTRASFVVEDGRPGAQEA
;
A
#
# COMPACT_ATOMS: atom_id res chain seq x y z
N MET A 1 9.23 9.34 12.07
CA MET A 1 8.95 9.26 10.62
C MET A 1 9.20 10.60 9.95
N LEU A 2 8.21 11.51 9.86
CA LEU A 2 8.32 12.73 9.05
C LEU A 2 9.06 13.90 9.74
N GLY A 3 8.97 13.98 11.07
CA GLY A 3 9.32 15.21 11.80
C GLY A 3 8.22 16.29 11.64
N ASP A 4 8.23 17.29 12.52
CA ASP A 4 7.11 18.24 12.65
C ASP A 4 6.90 19.10 11.40
N GLU A 5 7.99 19.54 10.76
CA GLU A 5 7.94 20.39 9.58
C GLU A 5 7.32 19.67 8.38
N GLN A 6 7.80 18.46 8.07
CA GLN A 6 7.30 17.67 6.94
C GLN A 6 5.87 17.18 7.19
N GLU A 7 5.53 16.80 8.42
CA GLU A 7 4.16 16.41 8.78
C GLU A 7 3.18 17.58 8.59
N ARG A 8 3.54 18.77 9.08
CA ARG A 8 2.73 19.97 8.89
C ARG A 8 2.59 20.32 7.41
N TRP A 9 3.69 20.33 6.66
CA TRP A 9 3.67 20.58 5.23
C TRP A 9 2.72 19.63 4.48
N LEU A 10 2.76 18.33 4.81
CA LEU A 10 1.89 17.33 4.20
C LEU A 10 0.41 17.60 4.51
N PHE A 11 0.09 17.89 5.77
CA PHE A 11 -1.29 18.17 6.20
C PHE A 11 -1.83 19.47 5.60
N ASP A 12 -1.03 20.52 5.55
CA ASP A 12 -1.39 21.79 4.92
C ASP A 12 -1.59 21.60 3.40
N GLY A 13 -0.75 20.79 2.76
CA GLY A 13 -0.91 20.41 1.35
C GLY A 13 -2.25 19.72 1.06
N PHE A 14 -2.65 18.75 1.90
CA PHE A 14 -3.96 18.11 1.78
C PHE A 14 -5.13 19.09 1.98
N ASN A 15 -5.04 19.97 2.98
CA ASN A 15 -6.10 20.95 3.26
C ASN A 15 -6.27 21.98 2.14
N GLY A 16 -5.18 22.35 1.46
CA GLY A 16 -5.18 23.32 0.37
C GLY A 16 -5.48 22.73 -1.01
N SER A 17 -5.46 21.41 -1.15
CA SER A 17 -5.57 20.76 -2.45
C SER A 17 -6.97 20.86 -3.06
N LYS A 18 -7.03 21.21 -4.34
CA LYS A 18 -8.24 21.15 -5.19
C LYS A 18 -8.18 19.98 -6.19
N ALA A 19 -7.17 19.12 -6.07
CA ALA A 19 -7.00 17.97 -6.96
C ALA A 19 -7.99 16.86 -6.59
N ARG A 20 -8.45 16.10 -7.59
CA ARG A 20 -9.29 14.91 -7.36
C ARG A 20 -8.52 13.77 -6.70
N TRP A 21 -7.24 13.60 -7.04
CA TRP A 21 -6.39 12.56 -6.50
C TRP A 21 -5.25 13.20 -5.72
N ASN A 22 -5.07 12.80 -4.46
CA ASN A 22 -3.98 13.28 -3.63
C ASN A 22 -3.03 12.12 -3.33
N VAL A 23 -1.80 12.21 -3.83
CA VAL A 23 -0.88 11.08 -3.85
C VAL A 23 0.30 11.33 -2.91
N ILE A 24 0.60 10.35 -2.06
CA ILE A 24 1.78 10.32 -1.19
C ILE A 24 2.79 9.31 -1.76
N PRO A 25 3.72 9.73 -2.63
CA PRO A 25 4.86 8.89 -2.99
C PRO A 25 5.86 8.85 -1.84
N GLN A 26 6.17 7.65 -1.34
CA GLN A 26 7.04 7.47 -0.19
C GLN A 26 7.69 6.08 -0.19
N GLN A 27 8.59 5.83 0.76
CA GLN A 27 9.54 4.74 0.72
C GLN A 27 8.99 3.43 1.30
N VAL A 28 8.42 3.45 2.51
CA VAL A 28 8.22 2.28 3.37
C VAL A 28 6.75 2.06 3.73
N MET A 29 6.30 0.81 3.89
CA MET A 29 4.88 0.49 4.01
C MET A 29 4.17 1.17 5.17
N VAL A 30 2.99 1.74 4.89
CA VAL A 30 2.13 2.42 5.87
C VAL A 30 1.29 1.40 6.63
N ALA A 31 0.66 0.46 5.92
CA ALA A 31 -0.13 -0.58 6.56
C ALA A 31 0.72 -1.43 7.52
N PRO A 32 0.23 -1.75 8.74
CA PRO A 32 0.94 -2.63 9.67
C PRO A 32 0.86 -4.08 9.21
N ALA A 33 1.85 -4.62 8.50
CA ALA A 33 1.87 -6.05 8.21
C ALA A 33 2.29 -6.86 9.44
N ASP A 34 1.35 -7.62 9.99
CA ASP A 34 1.62 -8.64 11.00
C ASP A 34 2.15 -9.92 10.32
N HIS A 35 3.32 -10.36 10.77
CA HIS A 35 3.99 -11.54 10.26
C HIS A 35 3.85 -12.77 11.17
N ALA A 36 3.29 -12.62 12.37
CA ALA A 36 3.10 -13.71 13.31
C ALA A 36 1.72 -14.34 13.13
N ALA A 37 1.65 -15.67 13.18
CA ALA A 37 0.36 -16.36 13.20
C ALA A 37 -0.22 -16.38 14.62
N GLY A 38 -1.53 -16.18 14.75
CA GLY A 38 -2.24 -16.27 16.02
C GLY A 38 -2.28 -14.96 16.81
N PRO A 39 -2.31 -15.01 18.16
CA PRO A 39 -2.58 -13.82 18.98
C PRO A 39 -1.39 -12.87 19.12
N ASP A 40 -0.17 -13.37 18.93
CA ASP A 40 1.05 -12.56 18.96
C ASP A 40 1.17 -11.75 17.68
N ARG A 41 1.79 -10.57 17.77
CA ARG A 41 1.97 -9.68 16.61
C ARG A 41 3.43 -9.34 16.41
N THR A 42 3.89 -9.44 15.17
CA THR A 42 5.26 -9.06 14.81
C THR A 42 5.24 -8.09 13.64
N PHE A 43 5.80 -6.91 13.87
CA PHE A 43 5.84 -5.84 12.88
C PHE A 43 7.28 -5.46 12.54
N SER A 44 7.49 -4.94 11.32
CA SER A 44 8.75 -4.30 10.97
C SER A 44 8.93 -3.00 11.74
N MET A 45 10.11 -2.81 12.35
CA MET A 45 10.48 -1.55 13.01
C MET A 45 10.99 -0.48 12.03
N ASP A 46 11.30 -0.87 10.79
CA ASP A 46 11.80 0.02 9.74
C ASP A 46 10.67 0.58 8.84
N GLN A 47 9.43 0.16 9.10
CA GLN A 47 8.23 0.64 8.42
C GLN A 47 7.45 1.61 9.30
N TRP A 48 6.32 2.12 8.80
CA TRP A 48 5.45 2.98 9.62
C TRP A 48 4.93 2.29 10.88
N SER A 49 4.92 0.96 10.94
CA SER A 49 4.63 0.20 12.16
C SER A 49 5.62 0.44 13.30
N GLY A 50 6.90 0.76 13.01
CA GLY A 50 7.86 1.20 14.02
C GLY A 50 7.66 2.66 14.46
N CYS A 51 6.87 3.43 13.72
CA CYS A 51 6.55 4.85 13.97
C CYS A 51 5.04 5.06 14.20
N ASP A 52 4.39 4.19 14.97
CA ASP A 52 2.93 4.10 15.03
C ASP A 52 2.21 5.40 15.44
N ALA A 53 2.82 6.20 16.32
CA ALA A 53 2.26 7.50 16.70
C ALA A 53 2.12 8.45 15.49
N ALA A 54 3.11 8.48 14.59
CA ALA A 54 3.04 9.30 13.37
C ALA A 54 2.02 8.73 12.37
N ARG A 55 1.96 7.40 12.22
CA ARG A 55 0.95 6.74 11.39
C ARG A 55 -0.46 7.07 11.87
N THR A 56 -0.69 6.98 13.17
CA THR A 56 -1.99 7.27 13.78
C THR A 56 -2.41 8.73 13.53
N ARG A 57 -1.48 9.69 13.64
CA ARG A 57 -1.77 11.09 13.29
C ARG A 57 -2.18 11.24 11.83
N LEU A 58 -1.46 10.61 10.90
CA LEU A 58 -1.82 10.62 9.47
C LEU A 58 -3.22 9.99 9.24
N MET A 59 -3.48 8.79 9.77
CA MET A 59 -4.78 8.12 9.56
C MET A 59 -5.95 8.92 10.15
N LYS A 60 -5.78 9.47 11.37
CA LYS A 60 -6.78 10.35 11.99
C LYS A 60 -6.99 11.62 11.18
N PHE A 61 -5.91 12.25 10.69
CA PHE A 61 -6.00 13.41 9.83
C PHE A 61 -6.82 13.12 8.57
N LEU A 62 -6.53 12.02 7.87
CA LEU A 62 -7.26 11.62 6.67
C LEU A 62 -8.75 11.34 6.97
N ALA A 63 -9.06 10.71 8.10
CA ALA A 63 -10.44 10.47 8.54
C ALA A 63 -11.22 11.76 8.84
N THR A 64 -10.57 12.74 9.47
CA THR A 64 -11.18 14.01 9.89
C THR A 64 -11.30 14.98 8.73
N ARG A 65 -10.22 15.19 7.96
CA ARG A 65 -10.18 16.19 6.90
C ARG A 65 -10.73 15.69 5.57
N ARG A 66 -10.74 14.37 5.36
CA ARG A 66 -11.29 13.70 4.17
C ARG A 66 -10.83 14.35 2.85
N PRO A 67 -9.51 14.53 2.62
CA PRO A 67 -9.03 15.01 1.33
C PRO A 67 -9.47 14.05 0.21
N SER A 68 -9.68 14.58 -1.00
CA SER A 68 -10.16 13.77 -2.12
C SER A 68 -9.16 12.66 -2.49
N ASN A 69 -9.65 11.42 -2.48
CA ASN A 69 -8.97 10.20 -2.90
C ASN A 69 -7.48 10.13 -2.53
N PRO A 70 -7.14 9.92 -1.24
CA PRO A 70 -5.76 9.80 -0.81
C PRO A 70 -5.20 8.44 -1.24
N ILE A 71 -4.09 8.45 -1.98
CA ILE A 71 -3.40 7.24 -2.44
C ILE A 71 -1.95 7.25 -1.99
N VAL A 72 -1.49 6.16 -1.37
CA VAL A 72 -0.10 5.99 -0.97
C VAL A 72 0.62 5.09 -1.97
N LEU A 73 1.82 5.51 -2.39
CA LEU A 73 2.70 4.71 -3.24
C LEU A 73 3.95 4.34 -2.44
N THR A 74 4.30 3.07 -2.45
CA THR A 74 5.33 2.51 -1.56
C THR A 74 6.25 1.56 -2.32
N GLY A 75 7.50 1.42 -1.85
CA GLY A 75 8.44 0.39 -2.29
C GLY A 75 9.05 -0.37 -1.09
N ASP A 76 10.39 -0.43 -1.04
CA ASP A 76 11.22 -0.96 0.05
C ASP A 76 11.09 -2.46 0.36
N ILE A 77 9.90 -2.94 0.74
CA ILE A 77 9.63 -4.27 1.32
C ILE A 77 9.85 -5.43 0.34
N HIS A 78 10.37 -5.13 -0.86
CA HIS A 78 10.62 -6.06 -1.96
C HIS A 78 9.45 -7.02 -2.12
N SER A 79 8.21 -6.52 -2.00
CA SER A 79 6.96 -7.27 -2.08
C SER A 79 5.80 -6.46 -2.66
N ASN A 80 4.88 -7.08 -3.43
CA ASN A 80 3.74 -6.40 -4.02
C ASN A 80 2.58 -6.46 -3.05
N TRP A 81 1.93 -5.33 -2.75
CA TRP A 81 0.78 -5.27 -1.86
C TRP A 81 -0.25 -4.25 -2.30
N VAL A 82 -1.51 -4.58 -2.04
CA VAL A 82 -2.61 -3.60 -2.06
C VAL A 82 -3.22 -3.60 -0.67
N ASN A 83 -3.20 -2.45 0.00
CA ASN A 83 -3.76 -2.32 1.35
C ASN A 83 -4.87 -1.27 1.36
N ASP A 84 -5.98 -1.59 2.01
CA ASP A 84 -6.93 -0.58 2.45
C ASP A 84 -6.42 0.02 3.76
N LEU A 85 -6.13 1.33 3.78
CA LEU A 85 -5.64 2.00 4.97
C LEU A 85 -6.80 2.44 5.85
N LYS A 86 -6.78 2.04 7.13
CA LYS A 86 -7.86 2.26 8.10
C LYS A 86 -7.40 3.16 9.23
N VAL A 87 -8.35 3.79 9.91
CA VAL A 87 -8.04 4.57 11.14
C VAL A 87 -7.55 3.65 12.25
N ASP A 88 -8.20 2.50 12.37
CA ASP A 88 -7.83 1.41 13.26
C ASP A 88 -7.80 0.13 12.42
N PHE A 89 -6.61 -0.46 12.29
CA PHE A 89 -6.41 -1.67 11.49
C PHE A 89 -6.95 -2.94 12.18
N PHE A 90 -7.18 -2.90 13.49
CA PHE A 90 -7.62 -4.04 14.28
C PHE A 90 -9.12 -4.06 14.54
N ASP A 91 -9.83 -2.98 14.22
CA ASP A 91 -11.29 -2.97 14.16
C ASP A 91 -11.76 -3.23 12.72
N PRO A 92 -12.41 -4.38 12.43
CA PRO A 92 -12.97 -4.68 11.11
C PRO A 92 -13.93 -3.60 10.61
N LYS A 93 -14.63 -2.90 11.51
CA LYS A 93 -15.61 -1.85 11.16
C LYS A 93 -15.00 -0.48 10.95
N SER A 94 -13.72 -0.30 11.27
CA SER A 94 -13.03 0.98 11.07
C SER A 94 -13.08 1.40 9.60
N PRO A 95 -13.34 2.68 9.29
CA PRO A 95 -13.46 3.11 7.90
C PRO A 95 -12.12 3.07 7.18
N VAL A 96 -12.16 2.75 5.89
CA VAL A 96 -11.05 2.92 4.96
C VAL A 96 -10.93 4.42 4.64
N VAL A 97 -9.73 4.98 4.78
CA VAL A 97 -9.44 6.41 4.57
C VAL A 97 -8.50 6.67 3.40
N ALA A 98 -7.79 5.64 2.93
CA ALA A 98 -6.87 5.71 1.81
C ALA A 98 -6.61 4.31 1.24
N THR A 99 -5.98 4.24 0.08
CA THR A 99 -5.46 2.99 -0.51
C THR A 99 -3.96 3.09 -0.65
N GLU A 100 -3.24 2.04 -0.28
CA GLU A 100 -1.81 1.91 -0.49
C GLU A 100 -1.52 0.87 -1.58
N PHE A 101 -0.73 1.30 -2.56
CA PHE A 101 -0.19 0.45 -3.62
C PHE A 101 1.31 0.30 -3.43
N VAL A 102 1.73 -0.86 -2.93
CA VAL A 102 3.13 -1.19 -2.69
C VAL A 102 3.69 -1.94 -3.90
N GLY A 103 4.64 -1.32 -4.58
CA GLY A 103 5.37 -1.97 -5.67
C GLY A 103 6.51 -2.83 -5.14
N ARG A 104 6.65 -4.05 -5.68
CA ARG A 104 7.81 -4.90 -5.44
C ARG A 104 9.08 -4.30 -6.07
N SER A 105 10.22 -4.91 -5.78
CA SER A 105 11.52 -4.59 -6.36
C SER A 105 11.60 -4.87 -7.87
N ILE A 106 12.45 -4.10 -8.57
CA ILE A 106 12.86 -4.41 -9.95
C ILE A 106 13.61 -5.75 -9.99
N THR A 107 14.58 -5.99 -9.09
CA THR A 107 15.40 -7.22 -9.07
C THR A 107 15.72 -7.77 -7.67
N SER A 108 15.72 -6.95 -6.62
CA SER A 108 16.10 -7.37 -5.26
C SER A 108 15.28 -8.58 -4.77
N GLY A 109 15.94 -9.58 -4.18
CA GLY A 109 15.31 -10.81 -3.68
C GLY A 109 15.23 -11.96 -4.68
N GLY A 110 15.75 -11.81 -5.90
CA GLY A 110 15.83 -12.91 -6.89
C GLY A 110 14.53 -13.09 -7.67
N ASP A 111 14.20 -14.32 -8.08
CA ASP A 111 13.01 -14.60 -8.91
C ASP A 111 11.70 -14.46 -8.12
N GLY A 112 11.68 -14.94 -6.87
CA GLY A 112 10.50 -14.95 -6.02
C GLY A 112 9.43 -15.94 -6.50
N ALA A 113 8.18 -15.76 -6.08
CA ALA A 113 7.09 -16.72 -6.31
C ALA A 113 5.74 -16.03 -6.45
N ASP A 114 4.72 -16.61 -7.09
CA ASP A 114 3.40 -15.95 -7.08
C ASP A 114 2.85 -15.81 -5.66
N ARG A 115 2.94 -16.89 -4.89
CA ARG A 115 2.59 -16.98 -3.47
C ARG A 115 3.84 -17.33 -2.67
N PRO A 116 4.43 -16.38 -1.93
CA PRO A 116 5.51 -16.67 -0.98
C PRO A 116 5.07 -17.64 0.12
N ASP A 117 6.02 -18.27 0.81
CA ASP A 117 5.73 -19.26 1.85
C ASP A 117 4.82 -18.73 2.98
N ASN A 118 4.91 -17.43 3.29
CA ASN A 118 4.09 -16.77 4.30
C ASN A 118 2.74 -16.24 3.79
N TYR A 119 2.36 -16.51 2.53
CA TYR A 119 1.18 -15.93 1.89
C TYR A 119 -0.11 -16.12 2.69
N SER A 120 -0.37 -17.35 3.16
CA SER A 120 -1.59 -17.66 3.89
C SER A 120 -1.65 -16.95 5.25
N THR A 121 -0.54 -16.88 5.97
CA THR A 121 -0.43 -16.15 7.25
C THR A 121 -0.68 -14.67 7.03
N ILE A 122 -0.03 -14.06 6.04
CA ILE A 122 -0.19 -12.65 5.74
C ILE A 122 -1.66 -12.30 5.50
N LEU A 123 -2.37 -13.06 4.66
CA LEU A 123 -3.77 -12.74 4.36
C LEU A 123 -4.73 -13.05 5.53
N ALA A 124 -4.40 -14.03 6.38
CA ALA A 124 -5.20 -14.36 7.54
C ALA A 124 -5.11 -13.26 8.63
N GLU A 125 -3.90 -12.78 8.90
CA GLU A 125 -3.64 -11.84 10.01
C GLU A 125 -3.86 -10.39 9.62
N ASN A 126 -3.93 -10.09 8.32
CA ASN A 126 -4.04 -8.73 7.80
C ASN A 126 -5.27 -8.58 6.87
N PRO A 127 -6.50 -8.54 7.40
CA PRO A 127 -7.74 -8.56 6.60
C PRO A 127 -7.95 -7.33 5.72
N PHE A 128 -7.13 -6.29 5.89
CA PHE A 128 -7.09 -5.09 5.04
C PHE A 128 -6.23 -5.26 3.79
N VAL A 129 -5.44 -6.33 3.68
CA VAL A 129 -4.62 -6.66 2.51
C VAL A 129 -5.53 -7.26 1.42
N LYS A 130 -5.57 -6.62 0.25
CA LYS A 130 -6.31 -7.07 -0.93
C LYS A 130 -5.46 -7.88 -1.90
N PHE A 131 -4.15 -7.72 -1.85
CA PHE A 131 -3.21 -8.40 -2.72
C PHE A 131 -1.88 -8.56 -2.03
N TYR A 132 -1.25 -9.71 -2.22
CA TYR A 132 0.13 -9.97 -1.84
C TYR A 132 0.76 -10.84 -2.93
N ASN A 133 1.91 -10.45 -3.47
CA ASN A 133 2.59 -11.24 -4.50
C ASN A 133 4.10 -11.16 -4.38
N GLY A 134 4.72 -12.31 -4.64
CA GLY A 134 6.13 -12.63 -4.52
C GLY A 134 7.03 -12.37 -5.71
N GLN A 135 6.60 -11.77 -6.83
CA GLN A 135 7.35 -11.73 -8.11
C GLN A 135 7.88 -10.34 -8.49
N ARG A 136 8.99 -10.27 -9.24
CA ARG A 136 9.64 -8.99 -9.60
C ARG A 136 8.81 -8.22 -10.61
N GLY A 137 9.00 -6.90 -10.67
CA GLY A 137 8.36 -6.07 -11.68
C GLY A 137 8.12 -4.64 -11.23
N TYR A 138 7.02 -4.05 -11.66
CA TYR A 138 6.63 -2.68 -11.36
C TYR A 138 5.11 -2.51 -11.37
N VAL A 139 4.63 -1.41 -10.81
CA VAL A 139 3.20 -1.05 -10.84
C VAL A 139 3.00 0.05 -11.87
N SER A 140 2.18 -0.21 -12.88
CA SER A 140 1.71 0.82 -13.82
C SER A 140 0.41 1.41 -13.30
N ARG A 141 0.24 2.73 -13.40
CA ARG A 141 -1.00 3.39 -12.97
C ARG A 141 -1.59 4.24 -14.08
N GLU A 142 -2.89 4.09 -14.30
CA GLU A 142 -3.69 4.95 -15.16
C GLU A 142 -4.62 5.78 -14.29
N VAL A 143 -4.58 7.10 -14.43
CA VAL A 143 -5.34 8.03 -13.60
C VAL A 143 -6.28 8.83 -14.49
N THR A 144 -7.56 8.76 -14.17
CA THR A 144 -8.62 9.52 -14.84
C THR A 144 -9.39 10.35 -13.81
N ALA A 145 -10.32 11.19 -14.25
CA ALA A 145 -11.19 11.90 -13.32
C ALA A 145 -12.11 10.96 -12.52
N LYS A 146 -12.40 9.75 -13.01
CA LYS A 146 -13.37 8.82 -12.41
C LYS A 146 -12.73 7.72 -11.57
N GLN A 147 -11.49 7.37 -11.88
CA GLN A 147 -10.81 6.25 -11.22
C GLN A 147 -9.29 6.33 -11.36
N MET A 148 -8.59 5.67 -10.44
CA MET A 148 -7.20 5.29 -10.56
C MET A 148 -7.11 3.77 -10.67
N ARG A 149 -6.54 3.27 -11.78
CA ARG A 149 -6.24 1.86 -12.00
C ARG A 149 -4.76 1.59 -11.74
N ALA A 150 -4.46 0.52 -11.02
CA ALA A 150 -3.12 0.03 -10.75
C ALA A 150 -2.96 -1.40 -11.30
N ASP A 151 -2.05 -1.59 -12.26
CA ASP A 151 -1.70 -2.89 -12.83
C ASP A 151 -0.36 -3.35 -12.26
N TYR A 152 -0.35 -4.51 -11.61
CA TYR A 152 0.86 -5.17 -11.13
C TYR A 152 1.52 -5.93 -12.27
N ARG A 153 2.53 -5.31 -12.89
CA ARG A 153 3.30 -5.89 -14.01
C ARG A 153 4.45 -6.69 -13.43
N ILE A 154 4.46 -7.99 -13.67
CA ILE A 154 5.49 -8.88 -13.13
C ILE A 154 6.22 -9.66 -14.21
N VAL A 155 7.37 -10.21 -13.82
CA VAL A 155 8.12 -11.25 -14.54
C VAL A 155 8.34 -12.44 -13.61
N GLU A 156 8.38 -13.65 -14.17
CA GLU A 156 8.57 -14.87 -13.38
C GLU A 156 10.00 -15.05 -12.87
N TYR A 157 10.98 -14.49 -13.58
CA TYR A 157 12.38 -14.57 -13.22
C TYR A 157 13.14 -13.30 -13.60
N VAL A 158 14.22 -13.03 -12.89
CA VAL A 158 15.20 -11.96 -13.15
C VAL A 158 16.64 -12.47 -13.07
N THR A 159 16.85 -13.73 -12.67
CA THR A 159 18.17 -14.38 -12.62
C THR A 159 18.78 -14.63 -14.01
N ARG A 160 17.97 -14.53 -15.06
CA ARG A 160 18.40 -14.61 -16.46
C ARG A 160 17.57 -13.65 -17.35
N PRO A 161 18.11 -13.19 -18.49
CA PRO A 161 17.36 -12.33 -19.42
C PRO A 161 16.16 -13.03 -20.07
N GLY A 162 15.23 -12.24 -20.63
CA GLY A 162 14.17 -12.75 -21.51
C GLY A 162 12.85 -13.12 -20.83
N ALA A 163 12.66 -12.79 -19.54
CA ALA A 163 11.40 -13.05 -18.86
C ALA A 163 10.26 -12.22 -19.48
N PRO A 164 9.15 -12.86 -19.91
CA PRO A 164 8.01 -12.14 -20.44
C PRO A 164 7.32 -11.35 -19.32
N ARG A 165 6.92 -10.12 -19.64
CA ARG A 165 6.11 -9.29 -18.73
C ARG A 165 4.64 -9.67 -18.83
N GLN A 166 3.99 -9.87 -17.69
CA GLN A 166 2.55 -10.10 -17.59
C GLN A 166 1.89 -9.17 -16.55
N THR A 167 0.60 -8.93 -16.70
CA THR A 167 -0.20 -8.26 -15.64
C THR A 167 -0.73 -9.34 -14.71
N ARG A 168 -0.26 -9.36 -13.47
CA ARG A 168 -0.67 -10.38 -12.49
C ARG A 168 -2.02 -10.08 -11.84
N ALA A 169 -2.27 -8.82 -11.56
CA ALA A 169 -3.52 -8.34 -10.98
C ALA A 169 -3.73 -6.87 -11.35
N SER A 170 -4.98 -6.45 -11.41
CA SER A 170 -5.38 -5.08 -11.65
C SER A 170 -6.33 -4.64 -10.54
N PHE A 171 -6.13 -3.44 -10.02
CA PHE A 171 -6.98 -2.86 -8.98
C PHE A 171 -7.45 -1.48 -9.38
N VAL A 172 -8.67 -1.12 -8.98
CA VAL A 172 -9.28 0.18 -9.23
C VAL A 172 -9.69 0.81 -7.91
N VAL A 173 -9.38 2.09 -7.76
CA VAL A 173 -10.01 2.98 -6.78
C VAL A 173 -10.90 3.94 -7.57
N GLU A 174 -12.17 4.00 -7.21
CA GLU A 174 -13.16 4.89 -7.83
C GLU A 174 -13.16 6.26 -7.14
N ASP A 175 -13.44 7.33 -7.89
CA ASP A 175 -13.56 8.68 -7.34
C ASP A 175 -14.62 8.73 -6.23
N GLY A 176 -14.23 9.25 -5.07
CA GLY A 176 -15.10 9.37 -3.89
C GLY A 176 -15.30 8.09 -3.10
N ARG A 177 -14.68 6.96 -3.50
CA ARG A 177 -14.82 5.67 -2.82
C ARG A 177 -13.45 5.12 -2.40
N PRO A 178 -13.02 5.37 -1.15
CA PRO A 178 -11.79 4.79 -0.63
C PRO A 178 -11.82 3.26 -0.64
N GLY A 179 -10.66 2.66 -0.95
CA GLY A 179 -10.49 1.21 -0.99
C GLY A 179 -10.34 0.66 -2.40
N ALA A 180 -9.45 -0.33 -2.55
CA ALA A 180 -9.18 -0.96 -3.84
C ALA A 180 -10.18 -2.08 -4.12
N GLN A 181 -10.66 -2.15 -5.36
CA GLN A 181 -11.44 -3.25 -5.91
C GLN A 181 -10.64 -3.95 -7.01
N GLU A 182 -10.71 -5.28 -7.07
CA GLU A 182 -10.13 -6.02 -8.20
C GLU A 182 -10.90 -5.67 -9.48
N ALA A 183 -10.17 -5.45 -10.58
CA ALA A 183 -10.70 -4.91 -11.84
C ALA A 183 -11.08 -5.99 -12.85
#